data_AF-A0A3A8QI76-F1
#
_entry.id   AF-A0A3A8QI76-F1
#
_cell.length_a   1.000
_cell.length_b   1.000
_cell.length_c   1.000
_cell.angle_alpha   90.00
_cell.angle_beta   90.00
_cell.angle_gamma   90.00
#
_symmetry.space_group_name_H-M   'P 1'
#
loop_
_entity.id
_entity.type
_entity.pdbx_description
1 polymer ?
#
loop_
_entity_poly.entity_id
_entity_poly.type
_entity_poly.pdbx_seq_one_letter_code
_entity_poly.pdbx_strand_id
1 'polypeptide(L)'
;MLAMTMCASVHGCSSRNLGAQDGVRPRPKLGARVDRIGRPLTGNALIGPLAPDDVSDRRKEEYNRAAPADWPRFTADLQLTLGLYDGLDGTCGNQWLIQPDAEPAQRYHRLAKVLADDRLWVDSRSAVCQQYLAVELTELATPGAPSGDCGGRTPTQDASDVFRSLWVLGATSGVDDGVREDDRPTSTSEFPFLGAP
;
A
#
# COMPACT_ATOMS: atom_id res chain seq x y z
N MET A 1 50.38 21.41 -0.23
CA MET A 1 49.15 21.95 -0.87
C MET A 1 48.00 21.48 0.01
N LEU A 2 47.55 22.35 0.90
CA LEU A 2 46.58 22.06 1.96
C LEU A 2 45.35 22.93 1.68
N ALA A 3 44.19 22.32 1.50
CA ALA A 3 42.84 22.88 1.68
C ALA A 3 41.85 21.96 0.94
N MET A 4 40.64 21.67 1.40
CA MET A 4 39.97 21.83 2.69
C MET A 4 38.63 21.12 2.47
N THR A 5 38.29 20.18 3.34
CA THR A 5 36.99 19.51 3.39
C THR A 5 35.88 20.56 3.59
N MET A 6 34.80 20.50 2.80
CA MET A 6 33.53 21.12 3.17
C MET A 6 32.45 20.05 3.26
N CYS A 7 32.17 19.71 4.52
CA CYS A 7 30.94 19.09 4.98
C CYS A 7 29.86 20.18 4.93
N ALA A 8 28.81 20.03 4.12
CA ALA A 8 27.67 20.94 4.16
C ALA A 8 26.70 20.47 5.24
N SER A 9 26.63 21.28 6.29
CA SER A 9 25.86 21.10 7.50
C SER A 9 24.36 21.12 7.27
N VAL A 10 23.66 20.19 7.91
CA VAL A 10 22.23 20.26 8.21
C VAL A 10 22.03 21.36 9.27
N HIS A 11 21.31 22.43 8.95
CA HIS A 11 20.63 23.36 9.87
C HIS A 11 19.34 23.77 9.13
N GLY A 12 18.13 23.62 9.65
CA GLY A 12 17.69 23.93 11.01
C GLY A 12 16.90 25.24 10.96
N CYS A 13 15.56 25.14 10.91
CA CYS A 13 14.53 26.16 11.16
C CYS A 13 14.84 27.62 10.81
N SER A 14 14.29 28.13 9.70
CA SER A 14 14.02 29.56 9.53
C SER A 14 12.60 29.89 9.98
N SER A 15 12.49 30.69 11.04
CA SER A 15 11.24 31.27 11.50
C SER A 15 10.83 32.45 10.62
N ARG A 16 9.59 32.40 10.12
CA ARG A 16 8.76 33.45 9.49
C ARG A 16 8.90 33.61 7.97
N ASN A 17 7.88 33.11 7.28
CA ASN A 17 7.09 33.91 6.35
C ASN A 17 5.60 33.62 6.59
N LEU A 18 4.89 34.56 7.21
CA LEU A 18 3.44 34.64 7.12
C LEU A 18 3.14 35.26 5.75
N GLY A 19 3.12 34.44 4.71
CA GLY A 19 2.78 34.83 3.35
C GLY A 19 1.64 33.95 2.84
N ALA A 20 0.53 34.60 2.44
CA ALA A 20 -0.67 34.11 1.76
C ALA A 20 -1.34 32.83 2.33
N GLN A 21 -2.61 32.93 2.73
CA GLN A 21 -3.48 31.76 2.91
C GLN A 21 -3.91 31.16 1.55
N ASP A 22 -2.94 30.75 0.74
CA ASP A 22 -3.14 29.87 -0.41
C ASP A 22 -2.72 28.46 0.04
N GLY A 23 -3.64 27.66 0.61
CA GLY A 23 -3.19 26.34 1.08
C GLY A 23 -4.14 25.46 1.89
N VAL A 24 -5.41 25.82 2.08
CA VAL A 24 -6.35 24.87 2.70
C VAL A 24 -6.85 23.92 1.61
N ARG A 25 -6.28 22.71 1.54
CA ARG A 25 -6.84 21.61 0.72
C ARG A 25 -8.33 21.50 1.08
N PRO A 26 -9.24 21.55 0.09
CA PRO A 26 -10.67 21.51 0.37
C PRO A 26 -10.98 20.24 1.16
N ARG A 27 -11.70 20.39 2.27
CA ARG A 27 -12.15 19.24 3.08
C ARG A 27 -12.90 18.26 2.18
N PRO A 28 -12.74 16.94 2.37
CA PRO A 28 -13.55 15.96 1.66
C PRO A 28 -15.04 16.30 1.84
N LYS A 29 -15.79 16.29 0.74
CA LYS A 29 -17.25 16.45 0.82
C LYS A 29 -17.81 15.28 1.62
N LEU A 30 -18.77 15.55 2.50
CA LEU A 30 -19.48 14.48 3.20
C LEU A 30 -20.06 13.50 2.17
N GLY A 31 -19.89 12.20 2.42
CA GLY A 31 -20.28 11.12 1.50
C GLY A 31 -19.31 10.86 0.35
N ALA A 32 -18.28 11.68 0.15
CA ALA A 32 -17.20 11.33 -0.77
C ALA A 32 -16.34 10.21 -0.15
N ARG A 33 -15.96 9.23 -0.98
CA ARG A 33 -15.01 8.21 -0.57
C ARG A 33 -13.66 8.86 -0.29
N VAL A 34 -13.15 8.65 0.93
CA VAL A 34 -11.84 9.19 1.37
C VAL A 34 -10.72 8.20 1.09
N ASP A 35 -11.00 6.89 1.13
CA ASP A 35 -9.98 5.85 0.95
C ASP A 35 -10.57 4.58 0.33
N ARG A 36 -9.67 3.75 -0.19
CA ARG A 36 -9.87 2.39 -0.70
C ARG A 36 -9.18 1.42 0.25
N ILE A 37 -9.95 0.94 1.24
CA ILE A 37 -9.43 0.27 2.44
C ILE A 37 -9.03 -1.19 2.24
N GLY A 38 -9.39 -1.79 1.10
CA GLY A 38 -9.20 -3.22 0.87
C GLY A 38 -7.73 -3.60 0.84
N ARG A 39 -6.92 -2.76 0.18
CA ARG A 39 -5.48 -2.95 0.00
C ARG A 39 -4.70 -1.79 0.59
N PRO A 40 -4.38 -1.84 1.90
CA PRO A 40 -3.59 -0.82 2.57
C PRO A 40 -2.35 -0.40 1.79
N LEU A 41 -1.93 0.85 2.02
CA LEU A 41 -0.78 1.48 1.39
C LEU A 41 -0.90 1.72 -0.12
N THR A 42 -1.79 1.06 -0.87
CA THR A 42 -1.86 1.22 -2.34
C THR A 42 -1.95 2.68 -2.77
N GLY A 43 -2.88 3.46 -2.20
CA GLY A 43 -2.98 4.89 -2.49
C GLY A 43 -1.76 5.69 -2.01
N ASN A 44 -1.37 5.52 -0.74
CA ASN A 44 -0.35 6.37 -0.13
C ASN A 44 1.09 6.07 -0.59
N ALA A 45 1.41 4.80 -0.80
CA ALA A 45 2.74 4.31 -1.09
C ALA A 45 2.99 4.08 -2.58
N LEU A 46 1.96 3.75 -3.37
CA LEU A 46 2.14 3.40 -4.79
C LEU A 46 1.68 4.46 -5.78
N ILE A 47 0.84 5.41 -5.39
CA ILE A 47 0.38 6.48 -6.30
C ILE A 47 1.25 7.72 -6.17
N GLY A 48 2.05 7.98 -7.21
CA GLY A 48 2.86 9.20 -7.36
C GLY A 48 3.77 9.53 -6.16
N PRO A 49 4.49 8.57 -5.54
CA PRO A 49 5.32 8.85 -4.36
C PRO A 49 6.54 9.73 -4.66
N LEU A 50 6.96 9.81 -5.92
CA LEU A 50 8.09 10.64 -6.38
C LEU A 50 7.62 11.92 -7.10
N ALA A 51 6.32 12.12 -7.25
CA ALA A 51 5.77 13.32 -7.89
C ALA A 51 5.73 14.48 -6.89
N PRO A 52 5.72 15.75 -7.36
CA PRO A 52 5.41 16.89 -6.51
C PRO A 52 4.09 16.70 -5.74
N ASP A 53 4.02 17.21 -4.51
CA ASP A 53 2.90 16.98 -3.59
C ASP A 53 1.53 17.28 -4.22
N ASP A 54 1.40 18.39 -4.95
CA ASP A 54 0.14 18.78 -5.59
C ASP A 54 -0.32 17.78 -6.67
N VAL A 55 0.63 17.16 -7.37
CA VAL A 55 0.38 16.12 -8.38
C VAL A 55 0.04 14.79 -7.71
N SER A 56 0.82 14.41 -6.69
CA SER A 56 0.62 13.18 -5.90
C SER A 56 -0.75 13.18 -5.23
N ASP A 57 -1.07 14.25 -4.52
CA ASP A 57 -2.34 14.44 -3.81
C ASP A 57 -3.53 14.38 -4.76
N ARG A 58 -3.48 15.13 -5.87
CA ARG A 58 -4.55 15.13 -6.87
C ARG A 58 -4.78 13.71 -7.42
N ARG A 59 -3.70 12.96 -7.68
CA ARG A 59 -3.79 11.60 -8.22
C ARG A 59 -4.32 10.59 -7.19
N LYS A 60 -3.93 10.70 -5.92
CA LYS A 60 -4.47 9.89 -4.81
C LYS A 60 -5.96 10.14 -4.61
N GLU A 61 -6.38 11.39 -4.68
CA GLU A 61 -7.78 11.77 -4.62
C GLU A 61 -8.59 11.24 -5.82
N GLU A 62 -8.03 11.24 -7.03
CA GLU A 62 -8.62 10.58 -8.19
C GLU A 62 -8.74 9.06 -8.02
N TYR A 63 -7.73 8.43 -7.39
CA TYR A 63 -7.73 7.00 -7.05
C TYR A 63 -8.82 6.66 -6.04
N ASN A 64 -8.95 7.44 -4.97
CA ASN A 64 -9.94 7.23 -3.92
C ASN A 64 -11.37 7.45 -4.42
N ARG A 65 -11.59 8.36 -5.39
CA ARG A 65 -12.92 8.65 -5.93
C ARG A 65 -13.35 7.74 -7.09
N ALA A 66 -12.46 6.93 -7.64
CA ALA A 66 -12.75 6.12 -8.83
C ALA A 66 -13.79 5.03 -8.55
N ALA A 67 -14.76 4.90 -9.46
CA ALA A 67 -15.69 3.77 -9.46
C ALA A 67 -14.97 2.47 -9.86
N PRO A 68 -15.49 1.29 -9.50
CA PRO A 68 -14.86 0.01 -9.85
C PRO A 68 -14.52 -0.17 -11.33
N ALA A 69 -15.34 0.36 -12.23
CA ALA A 69 -15.09 0.33 -13.67
C ALA A 69 -13.83 1.12 -14.09
N ASP A 70 -13.46 2.15 -13.31
CA ASP A 70 -12.34 3.04 -13.59
C ASP A 70 -11.04 2.58 -12.90
N TRP A 71 -11.11 1.62 -11.98
CA TRP A 71 -9.95 1.14 -11.24
C TRP A 71 -8.76 0.71 -12.11
N PRO A 72 -8.94 0.02 -13.26
CA PRO A 72 -7.82 -0.38 -14.11
C PRO A 72 -6.95 0.77 -14.62
N ARG A 73 -7.45 2.02 -14.66
CA ARG A 73 -6.69 3.18 -15.13
C ARG A 73 -5.46 3.51 -14.28
N PHE A 74 -5.41 3.01 -13.04
CA PHE A 74 -4.29 3.22 -12.13
C PHE A 74 -3.20 2.16 -12.22
N THR A 75 -3.39 1.12 -13.05
CA THR A 75 -2.41 0.03 -13.20
C THR A 75 -1.03 0.58 -13.56
N ALA A 76 -0.97 1.57 -14.47
CA ALA A 76 0.30 2.17 -14.88
C ALA A 76 0.98 2.96 -13.74
N ASP A 77 0.22 3.69 -12.91
CA ASP A 77 0.75 4.38 -11.73
C ASP A 77 1.40 3.37 -10.76
N LEU A 78 0.70 2.25 -10.51
CA LEU A 78 1.15 1.21 -9.60
C LEU A 78 2.37 0.46 -10.15
N GLN A 79 2.39 0.12 -11.44
CA GLN A 79 3.52 -0.57 -12.08
C GLN A 79 4.84 0.20 -11.93
N LEU A 80 4.80 1.53 -12.11
CA LEU A 80 5.97 2.38 -12.00
C LEU A 80 6.58 2.29 -10.59
N THR A 81 5.76 2.43 -9.56
CA THR A 81 6.24 2.43 -8.19
C THR A 81 6.62 1.03 -7.69
N LEU A 82 5.92 -0.02 -8.13
CA LEU A 82 6.25 -1.39 -7.73
C LEU A 82 7.68 -1.79 -8.11
N GLY A 83 8.20 -1.27 -9.23
CA GLY A 83 9.60 -1.47 -9.60
C GLY A 83 10.61 -0.80 -8.67
N LEU A 84 10.22 0.23 -7.92
CA LEU A 84 11.06 0.81 -6.86
C LEU A 84 11.13 -0.12 -5.65
N TYR A 85 9.98 -0.70 -5.26
CA TYR A 85 9.90 -1.62 -4.12
C TYR A 85 10.66 -2.93 -4.35
N ASP A 86 10.59 -3.48 -5.57
CA ASP A 86 11.29 -4.70 -5.98
C ASP A 86 12.83 -4.60 -5.88
N GLY A 87 13.39 -3.39 -5.75
CA GLY A 87 14.83 -3.18 -5.56
C GLY A 87 15.27 -2.93 -4.11
N LEU A 88 14.35 -2.82 -3.15
CA LEU A 88 14.68 -2.33 -1.80
C LEU A 88 15.50 -3.31 -0.96
N ASP A 89 15.40 -4.61 -1.22
CA ASP A 89 16.25 -5.63 -0.60
C ASP A 89 17.57 -5.87 -1.36
N GLY A 90 17.80 -5.14 -2.46
CA GLY A 90 18.93 -5.32 -3.36
C GLY A 90 18.77 -6.45 -4.40
N THR A 91 17.62 -7.12 -4.46
CA THR A 91 17.32 -8.23 -5.37
C THR A 91 16.10 -7.94 -6.25
N CYS A 92 16.32 -7.50 -7.48
CA CYS A 92 15.20 -7.32 -8.40
C CYS A 92 14.61 -8.64 -8.88
N GLY A 93 13.29 -8.70 -9.02
CA GLY A 93 12.55 -9.78 -9.67
C GLY A 93 12.12 -10.90 -8.73
N ASN A 94 12.13 -10.68 -7.42
CA ASN A 94 11.57 -11.60 -6.41
C ASN A 94 10.19 -11.17 -5.92
N GLN A 95 9.69 -9.99 -6.29
CA GLN A 95 8.36 -9.48 -5.91
C GLN A 95 7.20 -10.45 -6.22
N TRP A 96 6.16 -10.43 -5.37
CA TRP A 96 4.98 -11.28 -5.56
C TRP A 96 4.29 -11.02 -6.91
N LEU A 97 3.98 -12.09 -7.65
CA LEU A 97 3.39 -12.06 -9.00
C LEU A 97 4.25 -11.38 -10.07
N ILE A 98 5.56 -11.23 -9.84
CA ILE A 98 6.51 -10.83 -10.87
C ILE A 98 6.38 -11.71 -12.12
N GLN A 99 6.49 -11.08 -13.29
CA GLN A 99 6.52 -11.76 -14.58
C GLN A 99 7.94 -11.64 -15.16
N PRO A 100 8.88 -12.50 -14.75
CA PRO A 100 10.31 -12.31 -15.05
C PRO A 100 10.62 -12.36 -16.55
N ASP A 101 9.86 -13.16 -17.29
CA ASP A 101 9.99 -13.35 -18.74
C ASP A 101 9.26 -12.28 -19.56
N ALA A 102 8.53 -11.36 -18.91
CA ALA A 102 7.88 -10.25 -19.59
C ALA A 102 8.87 -9.13 -19.92
N GLU A 103 8.52 -8.34 -20.94
CA GLU A 103 9.21 -7.08 -21.24
C GLU A 103 9.36 -6.23 -19.98
N PRO A 104 10.47 -5.48 -19.79
CA PRO A 104 10.75 -4.75 -18.55
C PRO A 104 9.58 -3.89 -18.04
N ALA A 105 8.87 -3.22 -18.94
CA ALA A 105 7.70 -2.39 -18.60
C ALA A 105 6.47 -3.18 -18.11
N GLN A 106 6.41 -4.48 -18.39
CA GLN A 106 5.28 -5.37 -18.07
C GLN A 106 5.54 -6.31 -16.89
N ARG A 107 6.77 -6.35 -16.36
CA ARG A 107 7.15 -7.27 -15.26
C ARG A 107 6.24 -7.16 -14.03
N TYR A 108 5.80 -5.95 -13.70
CA TYR A 108 4.96 -5.64 -12.54
C TYR A 108 3.45 -5.59 -12.86
N HIS A 109 3.05 -5.85 -14.11
CA HIS A 109 1.69 -5.61 -14.56
C HIS A 109 0.66 -6.48 -13.83
N ARG A 110 0.96 -7.77 -13.62
CA ARG A 110 0.07 -8.69 -12.91
C ARG A 110 -0.22 -8.23 -11.49
N LEU A 111 0.82 -7.89 -10.71
CA LEU A 111 0.63 -7.37 -9.35
C LEU A 111 -0.12 -6.03 -9.36
N ALA A 112 0.26 -5.10 -10.24
CA ALA A 112 -0.41 -3.82 -10.36
C ALA A 112 -1.91 -3.95 -10.64
N LYS A 113 -2.34 -4.92 -11.47
CA LYS A 113 -3.76 -5.19 -11.71
C LYS A 113 -4.48 -5.71 -10.48
N VAL A 114 -3.83 -6.59 -9.71
CA VAL A 114 -4.38 -7.09 -8.44
C VAL A 114 -4.54 -5.92 -7.45
N LEU A 115 -3.54 -5.06 -7.32
CA LEU A 115 -3.57 -3.90 -6.42
C LEU A 115 -4.56 -2.82 -6.88
N ALA A 116 -4.72 -2.63 -8.19
CA ALA A 116 -5.72 -1.74 -8.75
C ALA A 116 -7.14 -2.22 -8.43
N ASP A 117 -7.37 -3.52 -8.19
CA ASP A 117 -8.65 -4.07 -7.76
C ASP A 117 -8.75 -4.10 -6.23
N ASP A 118 -9.42 -3.12 -5.62
CA ASP A 118 -9.48 -2.97 -4.15
C ASP A 118 -10.56 -3.85 -3.50
N ARG A 119 -11.12 -4.82 -4.22
CA ARG A 119 -11.97 -5.82 -3.59
C ARG A 119 -11.12 -6.77 -2.74
N LEU A 120 -11.64 -7.08 -1.56
CA LEU A 120 -11.17 -8.16 -0.69
C LEU A 120 -12.06 -9.37 -0.89
N TRP A 121 -11.44 -10.54 -1.07
CA TRP A 121 -12.15 -11.81 -1.16
C TRP A 121 -12.18 -12.48 0.20
N VAL A 122 -13.36 -12.96 0.58
CA VAL A 122 -13.59 -13.63 1.86
C VAL A 122 -14.24 -14.99 1.63
N ASP A 123 -13.63 -16.05 2.16
CA ASP A 123 -14.26 -17.36 2.24
C ASP A 123 -15.10 -17.47 3.52
N SER A 124 -16.37 -17.10 3.41
CA SER A 124 -17.35 -17.16 4.50
C SER A 124 -17.64 -18.57 5.04
N ARG A 125 -17.12 -19.63 4.40
CA ARG A 125 -17.24 -21.00 4.88
C ARG A 125 -16.17 -21.34 5.93
N SER A 126 -15.06 -20.57 5.97
CA SER A 126 -14.00 -20.76 6.95
C SER A 126 -14.27 -19.92 8.21
N ALA A 127 -14.05 -20.52 9.38
CA ALA A 127 -14.05 -19.83 10.67
C ALA A 127 -12.62 -19.43 11.12
N VAL A 128 -11.61 -19.73 10.31
CA VAL A 128 -10.20 -19.40 10.59
C VAL A 128 -9.84 -18.16 9.78
N CYS A 129 -9.43 -17.08 10.45
CA CYS A 129 -9.10 -15.78 9.83
C CYS A 129 -7.75 -15.26 10.33
N GLN A 130 -6.67 -15.95 9.96
CA GLN A 130 -5.33 -15.69 10.47
C GLN A 130 -4.46 -14.98 9.43
N GLN A 131 -4.70 -15.20 8.13
CA GLN A 131 -3.85 -14.66 7.07
C GLN A 131 -4.56 -13.61 6.21
N TYR A 132 -3.96 -12.42 6.15
CA TYR A 132 -4.38 -11.35 5.24
C TYR A 132 -4.28 -11.83 3.79
N LEU A 133 -5.32 -11.59 2.98
CA LEU A 133 -5.41 -12.03 1.57
C LEU A 133 -5.25 -13.54 1.33
N ALA A 134 -5.55 -14.39 2.31
CA ALA A 134 -5.34 -15.85 2.15
C ALA A 134 -6.04 -16.43 0.91
N VAL A 135 -7.28 -16.02 0.64
CA VAL A 135 -8.06 -16.47 -0.52
C VAL A 135 -7.35 -16.06 -1.82
N GLU A 136 -6.94 -14.80 -1.94
CA GLU A 136 -6.25 -14.30 -3.12
C GLU A 136 -4.87 -14.93 -3.32
N LEU A 137 -4.10 -15.10 -2.24
CA LEU A 137 -2.78 -15.73 -2.28
C LEU A 137 -2.89 -17.18 -2.75
N THR A 138 -3.83 -17.94 -2.21
CA THR A 138 -4.08 -19.32 -2.63
C THR A 138 -4.55 -19.39 -4.09
N GLU A 139 -5.55 -18.61 -4.48
CA GLU A 139 -6.09 -18.64 -5.84
C GLU A 139 -5.05 -18.23 -6.90
N LEU A 140 -4.22 -17.23 -6.60
CA LEU A 140 -3.20 -16.74 -7.54
C LEU A 140 -1.97 -17.66 -7.65
N ALA A 141 -1.73 -18.49 -6.62
CA ALA A 141 -0.69 -19.52 -6.62
C ALA A 141 -1.17 -20.86 -7.19
N THR A 142 -2.39 -21.28 -6.87
CA THR A 142 -3.01 -22.53 -7.31
C THR A 142 -4.52 -22.34 -7.49
N PRO A 143 -4.96 -21.98 -8.71
CA PRO A 143 -6.37 -21.71 -8.98
C PRO A 143 -7.31 -22.85 -8.56
N GLY A 144 -8.37 -22.51 -7.83
CA GLY A 144 -9.37 -23.44 -7.31
C GLY A 144 -8.99 -24.18 -6.02
N ALA A 145 -7.78 -23.97 -5.48
CA ALA A 145 -7.40 -24.55 -4.20
C ALA A 145 -8.14 -23.85 -3.03
N PRO A 146 -8.57 -24.61 -2.00
CA PRO A 146 -9.12 -24.00 -0.78
C PRO A 146 -8.00 -23.32 0.01
N SER A 147 -8.22 -22.08 0.44
CA SER A 147 -7.27 -21.35 1.30
C SER A 147 -7.17 -21.97 2.70
N GLY A 148 -8.24 -22.60 3.19
CA GLY A 148 -8.36 -23.03 4.59
C GLY A 148 -8.50 -21.85 5.58
N ASP A 149 -8.54 -20.63 5.08
CA ASP A 149 -8.61 -19.37 5.83
C ASP A 149 -9.63 -18.45 5.16
N CYS A 150 -10.31 -17.63 5.94
CA CYS A 150 -11.35 -16.72 5.46
C CYS A 150 -10.76 -15.62 4.57
N GLY A 151 -9.47 -15.30 4.66
CA GLY A 151 -8.84 -14.24 3.90
C GLY A 151 -9.38 -12.85 4.28
N GLY A 152 -9.49 -11.96 3.30
CA GLY A 152 -9.89 -10.58 3.54
C GLY A 152 -8.90 -9.83 4.42
N ARG A 153 -9.42 -9.03 5.37
CA ARG A 153 -8.67 -8.22 6.33
C ARG A 153 -9.37 -8.23 7.68
N THR A 154 -8.68 -8.70 8.72
CA THR A 154 -9.14 -8.55 10.10
C THR A 154 -8.50 -7.30 10.75
N PRO A 155 -9.13 -6.71 11.77
CA PRO A 155 -8.54 -5.57 12.49
C PRO A 155 -7.22 -5.88 13.19
N THR A 156 -6.96 -7.14 13.52
CA THR A 156 -5.77 -7.58 14.26
C THR A 156 -4.59 -7.95 13.36
N GLN A 157 -4.76 -7.90 12.04
CA GLN A 157 -3.70 -8.21 11.09
C GLN A 157 -2.90 -6.96 10.74
N ASP A 158 -1.58 -7.07 10.83
CA ASP A 158 -0.67 -6.10 10.26
C ASP A 158 -0.59 -6.25 8.73
N ALA A 159 -1.62 -5.74 8.07
CA ALA A 159 -1.69 -5.77 6.61
C ALA A 159 -0.62 -4.89 5.95
N SER A 160 -0.03 -3.94 6.69
CA SER A 160 1.03 -3.07 6.20
C SER A 160 2.34 -3.83 6.03
N ASP A 161 2.71 -4.66 7.00
CA ASP A 161 3.87 -5.54 6.95
C ASP A 161 3.75 -6.60 5.85
N VAL A 162 2.57 -7.22 5.75
CA VAL A 162 2.31 -8.21 4.70
C VAL A 162 2.48 -7.59 3.31
N PHE A 163 1.93 -6.40 3.06
CA PHE A 163 2.09 -5.78 1.73
C PHE A 163 3.51 -5.37 1.43
N ARG A 164 4.21 -4.74 2.37
CA ARG A 164 5.61 -4.37 2.17
C ARG A 164 6.46 -5.61 1.89
N SER A 165 6.24 -6.68 2.64
CA SER A 165 6.92 -7.96 2.42
C SER A 165 6.61 -8.55 1.03
N LEU A 166 5.36 -8.50 0.57
CA LEU A 166 4.99 -9.00 -0.76
C LEU A 166 5.64 -8.17 -1.89
N TRP A 167 5.75 -6.86 -1.70
CA TRP A 167 6.31 -5.95 -2.71
C TRP A 167 7.84 -6.00 -2.76
N VAL A 168 8.51 -6.25 -1.64
CA VAL A 168 9.98 -6.22 -1.54
C VAL A 168 10.60 -7.61 -1.65
N LEU A 169 9.99 -8.62 -1.02
CA LEU A 169 10.58 -9.97 -0.88
C LEU A 169 9.80 -11.06 -1.63
N GLY A 170 8.58 -10.75 -2.08
CA GLY A 170 7.64 -11.75 -2.61
C GLY A 170 7.13 -12.75 -1.57
N ALA A 171 7.28 -12.43 -0.28
CA ALA A 171 6.84 -13.23 0.85
C ALA A 171 5.80 -12.49 1.68
N THR A 172 5.04 -13.20 2.51
CA THR A 172 4.03 -12.58 3.39
C THR A 172 4.62 -12.01 4.69
N SER A 173 5.93 -12.09 4.88
CA SER A 173 6.65 -11.60 6.07
C SER A 173 8.10 -11.28 5.72
N GLY A 174 8.76 -10.46 6.56
CA GLY A 174 10.20 -10.18 6.48
C GLY A 174 10.53 -8.69 6.33
N VAL A 175 9.55 -7.86 5.96
CA VAL A 175 9.63 -6.39 6.06
C VAL A 175 8.62 -5.92 7.10
N ASP A 176 9.10 -5.25 8.15
CA ASP A 176 8.29 -4.65 9.21
C ASP A 176 8.29 -3.11 9.13
N ASP A 177 7.28 -2.48 9.73
CA ASP A 177 7.20 -1.02 9.90
C ASP A 177 7.66 -0.51 11.28
N GLY A 178 8.14 -1.43 12.13
CA GLY A 178 8.61 -1.17 13.48
C GLY A 178 7.52 -1.17 14.56
N VAL A 179 6.24 -1.29 14.19
CA VAL A 179 5.11 -1.38 15.12
C VAL A 179 4.76 -2.85 15.33
N ARG A 180 4.79 -3.32 16.58
CA ARG A 180 4.58 -4.75 16.88
C ARG A 180 3.14 -5.10 17.19
N GLU A 181 2.41 -4.17 17.78
CA GLU A 181 1.03 -4.34 18.22
C GLU A 181 0.37 -2.98 18.48
N ASP A 182 -0.95 -2.96 18.46
CA ASP A 182 -1.75 -1.82 18.92
C ASP A 182 -1.52 -1.59 20.42
N ASP A 183 -1.53 -0.32 20.86
CA ASP A 183 -1.44 0.04 22.29
C ASP A 183 -2.58 -0.56 23.14
N ARG A 184 -3.69 -0.93 22.50
CA ARG A 184 -4.89 -1.51 23.11
C ARG A 184 -5.41 -2.65 22.24
N PRO A 185 -5.90 -3.75 22.83
CA PRO A 185 -6.49 -4.83 22.07
C PRO A 185 -7.75 -4.36 21.35
N THR A 186 -7.81 -4.63 20.05
CA THR A 186 -8.95 -4.29 19.20
C THR A 186 -10.11 -5.29 19.37
N SER A 187 -11.36 -4.80 19.38
CA SER A 187 -12.54 -5.68 19.43
C SER A 187 -12.71 -6.47 18.13
N THR A 188 -12.93 -7.79 18.24
CA THR A 188 -13.21 -8.68 17.11
C THR A 188 -14.67 -9.05 16.95
N SER A 189 -15.53 -8.58 17.87
CA SER A 189 -16.96 -8.94 17.93
C SER A 189 -17.91 -7.74 18.01
N GLU A 190 -17.41 -6.55 18.37
CA GLU A 190 -18.24 -5.36 18.56
C GLU A 190 -17.81 -4.26 17.58
N PHE A 191 -18.72 -3.86 16.70
CA PHE A 191 -18.54 -2.70 15.84
C PHE A 191 -18.44 -1.42 16.69
N PRO A 192 -17.48 -0.50 16.44
CA PRO A 192 -16.66 -0.34 15.24
C PRO A 192 -15.35 -1.13 15.18
N PHE A 193 -15.19 -2.17 15.99
CA PHE A 193 -13.98 -3.00 16.05
C PHE A 193 -12.75 -2.16 16.38
N LEU A 194 -12.82 -1.39 17.46
CA LEU A 194 -11.75 -0.55 17.98
C LEU A 194 -11.38 -0.99 19.41
N GLY A 195 -10.16 -0.66 19.85
CA GLY A 195 -9.78 -0.77 21.25
C GLY A 195 -10.45 0.30 22.13
N ALA A 196 -10.50 0.06 23.44
CA ALA A 196 -11.00 1.05 24.39
C ALA A 196 -10.09 2.31 24.40
N PRO A 197 -10.67 3.52 24.54
CA PRO A 197 -9.92 4.78 24.56
C PRO A 197 -8.97 4.91 25.77
#